data_AF-A0A7W6RXN6-F1
#
_entry.id   AF-A0A7W6RXN6-F1
#
_cell.length_a   1.000
_cell.length_b   1.000
_cell.length_c   1.000
_cell.angle_alpha   90.00
_cell.angle_beta   90.00
_cell.angle_gamma   90.00
#
_symmetry.space_group_name_H-M   'P 1'
#
loop_
_entity.id
_entity.type
_entity.pdbx_description
1 polymer ?
#
loop_
_entity_poly.entity_id
_entity_poly.type
_entity_poly.pdbx_seq_one_letter_code
_entity_poly.pdbx_strand_id
1 'polypeptide(L)'
;MIRVSVPAGPSFRPRPPVRTLALSVALSALLSAPTLSVAAADEAAGAAVRAAVESVDGVEAAVSALSGTGAPAAPTTEGAADDAAVMADSGSDTGYETDAMGAADEADHDDDDDDDDDDDDDDHDEIGSESDGLAEFYARYDEEYGGMNGHELAVMKLVRNRNIAIPYEYVSMLMRTPNAFGEGAACVLCHSSNDPEHSYRGLDLTTCDGIKRGSMQEPQRLIFEAGNSEESLLRRYLRNNRMPYGVPFDAPRDTANIRAIKTWIDSGAEDDDFFRQEVLPLFRDRTAFGGFQACAECHMSNQEPPSFHELDLTSYEGVMLGADSVAKAAEGLPPVPIVIPGDAEASPLYQRMVENRMPAGIEPSEDRDHPNMQILMQWIDQGAPCD
;
A
#
# COMPACT_ATOMS: atom_id res chain seq x y z
N MET A 1 33.17 -52.23 33.44
CA MET A 1 31.70 -52.16 33.63
C MET A 1 31.38 -50.79 34.19
N ILE A 2 30.90 -49.87 33.34
CA ILE A 2 30.57 -48.49 33.72
C ILE A 2 29.05 -48.36 33.61
N ARG A 3 28.38 -48.06 34.73
CA ARG A 3 26.94 -47.77 34.77
C ARG A 3 26.76 -46.25 34.68
N VAL A 4 26.10 -45.80 33.62
CA VAL A 4 25.62 -44.42 33.46
C VAL A 4 24.21 -44.36 34.05
N SER A 5 23.98 -43.41 34.96
CA SER A 5 22.68 -43.16 35.58
C SER A 5 21.96 -42.05 34.81
N VAL A 6 20.73 -42.31 34.38
CA VAL A 6 19.87 -41.34 33.68
C VAL A 6 18.94 -40.68 34.71
N PRO A 7 18.76 -39.35 34.70
CA PRO A 7 17.83 -38.68 35.60
C PRO A 7 16.38 -38.81 35.10
N ALA A 8 15.46 -38.97 36.06
CA ALA A 8 14.02 -39.09 35.82
C ALA A 8 13.40 -37.75 35.44
N GLY A 9 12.61 -37.74 34.36
CA GLY A 9 11.80 -36.60 33.92
C GLY A 9 10.57 -36.32 34.81
N PRO A 10 9.96 -35.13 34.68
CA PRO A 10 8.89 -34.68 35.59
C PRO A 10 7.56 -35.40 35.34
N SER A 11 6.88 -35.73 36.43
CA SER A 11 5.58 -36.40 36.43
C SER A 11 4.45 -35.49 35.95
N PHE A 12 3.77 -35.90 34.89
CA PHE A 12 2.53 -35.28 34.41
C PHE A 12 1.39 -35.53 35.41
N ARG A 13 0.75 -34.47 35.93
CA ARG A 13 -0.49 -34.58 36.71
C ARG A 13 -1.70 -34.35 35.81
N PRO A 14 -2.76 -35.18 35.90
CA PRO A 14 -3.98 -34.96 35.11
C PRO A 14 -4.80 -33.78 35.65
N ARG A 15 -5.35 -32.98 34.74
CA ARG A 15 -6.30 -31.90 35.04
C ARG A 15 -7.67 -32.48 35.49
N PRO A 16 -8.37 -31.85 36.44
CA PRO A 16 -9.71 -32.26 36.83
C PRO A 16 -10.76 -31.87 35.77
N PRO A 17 -11.92 -32.56 35.72
CA PRO A 17 -12.95 -32.31 34.71
C PRO A 17 -13.72 -31.01 34.99
N VAL A 18 -14.01 -30.29 33.91
CA VAL A 18 -14.84 -29.08 33.87
C VAL A 18 -16.29 -29.48 34.16
N ARG A 19 -16.89 -28.86 35.19
CA ARG A 19 -18.31 -29.00 35.52
C ARG A 19 -19.17 -28.16 34.57
N THR A 20 -20.05 -28.82 33.84
CA THR A 20 -21.15 -28.23 33.07
C THR A 20 -22.21 -27.69 34.02
N LEU A 21 -22.49 -26.38 33.97
CA LEU A 21 -23.59 -25.75 34.71
C LEU A 21 -24.84 -25.77 33.83
N ALA A 22 -25.83 -26.55 34.25
CA ALA A 22 -27.18 -26.55 33.71
C ALA A 22 -27.93 -25.29 34.18
N LEU A 23 -28.48 -24.53 33.23
CA LEU A 23 -29.35 -23.39 33.51
C LEU A 23 -30.80 -23.87 33.49
N SER A 24 -31.42 -23.93 34.66
CA SER A 24 -32.82 -24.32 34.83
C SER A 24 -33.76 -23.14 34.65
N VAL A 25 -34.84 -23.45 33.94
CA VAL A 25 -36.11 -22.75 33.77
C VAL A 25 -36.69 -22.20 35.09
N ALA A 26 -37.18 -20.96 35.07
CA ALA A 26 -38.29 -20.53 35.92
C ALA A 26 -39.18 -19.55 35.15
N LEU A 27 -40.46 -19.93 35.06
CA LEU A 27 -41.58 -19.28 34.37
C LEU A 27 -42.58 -18.77 35.45
N SER A 28 -43.34 -17.72 35.09
CA SER A 28 -44.53 -17.13 35.78
C SER A 28 -44.23 -16.00 36.78
N ALA A 29 -44.88 -14.83 36.81
CA ALA A 29 -46.15 -14.30 36.26
C ALA A 29 -46.02 -12.74 36.13
N LEU A 30 -46.51 -12.03 35.08
CA LEU A 30 -47.86 -11.61 34.66
C LEU A 30 -48.49 -10.40 35.43
N LEU A 31 -49.12 -9.50 34.64
CA LEU A 31 -49.91 -8.26 34.92
C LEU A 31 -49.10 -6.95 35.05
N SER A 32 -49.33 -5.82 34.34
CA SER A 32 -50.42 -5.31 33.48
C SER A 32 -49.97 -4.02 32.76
N ALA A 33 -50.26 -3.84 31.45
CA ALA A 33 -50.63 -2.59 30.74
C ALA A 33 -50.61 -2.78 29.20
N PRO A 34 -51.36 -1.97 28.41
CA PRO A 34 -51.98 -2.43 27.17
C PRO A 34 -51.14 -2.21 25.90
N THR A 35 -51.36 -3.10 24.95
CA THR A 35 -50.84 -3.14 23.58
C THR A 35 -51.40 -2.03 22.70
N LEU A 36 -50.54 -1.18 22.14
CA LEU A 36 -50.80 -0.45 20.90
C LEU A 36 -50.33 -1.33 19.73
N SER A 37 -51.24 -1.59 18.80
CA SER A 37 -51.04 -2.42 17.61
C SER A 37 -50.15 -1.71 16.58
N VAL A 38 -49.06 -2.38 16.18
CA VAL A 38 -48.14 -1.95 15.10
C VAL A 38 -48.67 -2.34 13.71
N ALA A 39 -49.86 -2.96 13.61
CA ALA A 39 -50.38 -3.47 12.34
C ALA A 39 -51.08 -2.42 11.46
N ALA A 40 -51.16 -1.14 11.86
CA ALA A 40 -51.83 -0.08 11.08
C ALA A 40 -50.85 0.88 10.37
N ALA A 41 -49.53 0.74 10.59
CA ALA A 41 -48.53 1.60 9.95
C ALA A 41 -48.04 1.08 8.59
N ASP A 42 -48.10 -0.23 8.36
CA ASP A 42 -47.63 -0.85 7.10
C ASP A 42 -48.64 -0.74 5.94
N GLU A 43 -49.94 -0.63 6.23
CA GLU A 43 -50.97 -0.52 5.18
C GLU A 43 -51.02 0.91 4.58
N ALA A 44 -50.62 1.93 5.34
CA ALA A 44 -50.56 3.32 4.87
C ALA A 44 -49.28 3.62 4.05
N ALA A 45 -48.16 2.96 4.36
CA ALA A 45 -46.92 3.10 3.60
C ALA A 45 -47.00 2.39 2.24
N GLY A 46 -47.69 1.24 2.16
CA GLY A 46 -47.89 0.50 0.90
C GLY A 46 -48.79 1.21 -0.11
N ALA A 47 -49.77 2.01 0.35
CA ALA A 47 -50.68 2.76 -0.52
C ALA A 47 -50.03 4.01 -1.15
N ALA A 48 -49.12 4.68 -0.44
CA ALA A 48 -48.42 5.86 -0.93
C ALA A 48 -47.38 5.52 -2.02
N VAL A 49 -46.70 4.38 -1.89
CA VAL A 49 -45.74 3.90 -2.91
C VAL A 49 -46.46 3.45 -4.18
N ARG A 50 -47.65 2.84 -4.07
CA ARG A 50 -48.44 2.41 -5.24
C ARG A 50 -48.99 3.61 -6.04
N ALA A 51 -49.36 4.70 -5.36
CA ALA A 51 -49.79 5.94 -6.01
C ALA A 51 -48.63 6.73 -6.66
N ALA A 52 -47.39 6.56 -6.19
CA ALA A 52 -46.21 7.21 -6.78
C ALA A 52 -45.69 6.50 -8.04
N VAL A 53 -45.95 5.20 -8.20
CA VAL A 53 -45.53 4.41 -9.37
C VAL A 53 -46.47 4.60 -10.57
N GLU A 54 -47.73 4.98 -10.34
CA GLU A 54 -48.71 5.26 -11.41
C GLU A 54 -48.60 6.67 -12.02
N SER A 55 -47.68 7.52 -11.55
CA SER A 55 -47.49 8.89 -12.08
C SER A 55 -46.27 9.07 -13.00
N VAL A 56 -45.60 7.98 -13.41
CA VAL A 56 -44.36 8.01 -14.21
C VAL A 56 -44.59 7.83 -15.72
N ASP A 57 -45.84 7.71 -16.17
CA ASP A 57 -46.20 7.67 -17.61
C ASP A 57 -46.03 9.03 -18.35
N GLY A 58 -45.40 10.02 -17.73
CA GLY A 58 -45.16 11.35 -18.30
C GLY A 58 -43.78 11.57 -18.94
N VAL A 59 -42.84 10.64 -18.83
CA VAL A 59 -41.42 10.90 -19.20
C VAL A 59 -41.05 10.39 -20.60
N GLU A 60 -41.76 9.40 -21.15
CA GLU A 60 -41.50 8.93 -22.53
C GLU A 60 -42.04 9.87 -23.63
N ALA A 61 -42.95 10.80 -23.30
CA ALA A 61 -43.47 11.77 -24.28
C ALA A 61 -42.53 12.96 -24.55
N ALA A 62 -41.54 13.20 -23.69
CA ALA A 62 -40.63 14.35 -23.81
C ALA A 62 -39.35 14.05 -24.63
N VAL A 63 -38.99 12.77 -24.79
CA VAL A 63 -37.78 12.36 -25.54
C VAL A 63 -38.07 12.24 -27.05
N SER A 64 -39.33 12.05 -27.44
CA SER A 64 -39.74 11.98 -28.86
C SER A 64 -39.79 13.32 -29.61
N ALA A 65 -39.60 14.46 -28.93
CA ALA A 65 -39.72 15.79 -29.54
C ALA A 65 -38.39 16.45 -29.94
N LEU A 66 -37.23 15.82 -29.67
CA LEU A 66 -35.90 16.43 -29.86
C LEU A 66 -35.02 15.77 -30.94
N SER A 67 -35.57 14.91 -31.80
CA SER A 67 -34.79 14.28 -32.88
C SER A 67 -35.51 14.40 -34.22
N GLY A 68 -35.37 15.57 -34.86
CA GLY A 68 -36.04 15.85 -36.14
C GLY A 68 -35.33 16.89 -36.99
N THR A 69 -34.23 16.51 -37.65
CA THR A 69 -33.69 17.08 -38.92
C THR A 69 -32.84 15.98 -39.58
N GLY A 70 -33.31 15.24 -40.60
CA GLY A 70 -33.15 15.49 -42.06
C GLY A 70 -31.66 15.54 -42.50
N ALA A 71 -31.10 14.81 -43.48
CA ALA A 71 -31.54 13.98 -44.62
C ALA A 71 -30.27 13.20 -45.15
N PRO A 72 -30.20 12.66 -46.38
CA PRO A 72 -30.86 11.47 -46.92
C PRO A 72 -29.89 10.33 -47.37
N ALA A 73 -30.51 9.16 -47.57
CA ALA A 73 -30.16 7.95 -48.34
C ALA A 73 -28.79 7.79 -49.07
N ALA A 74 -28.17 6.64 -48.79
CA ALA A 74 -27.12 6.00 -49.56
C ALA A 74 -27.65 5.23 -50.79
N PRO A 75 -26.79 4.91 -51.78
CA PRO A 75 -26.93 3.71 -52.57
C PRO A 75 -25.87 2.65 -52.20
N THR A 76 -26.35 1.42 -52.19
CA THR A 76 -25.67 0.13 -52.03
C THR A 76 -24.69 -0.18 -53.16
N THR A 77 -23.60 -0.90 -52.87
CA THR A 77 -23.02 -1.93 -53.76
C THR A 77 -22.21 -2.95 -52.95
N GLU A 78 -22.54 -4.23 -53.20
CA GLU A 78 -21.76 -5.43 -52.88
C GLU A 78 -20.45 -5.46 -53.68
N GLY A 79 -19.41 -6.14 -53.16
CA GLY A 79 -18.19 -6.43 -53.90
C GLY A 79 -17.15 -7.18 -53.07
N ALA A 80 -16.75 -8.35 -53.56
CA ALA A 80 -15.92 -9.35 -52.91
C ALA A 80 -14.40 -9.17 -53.09
N ALA A 81 -13.66 -9.92 -52.27
CA ALA A 81 -12.36 -10.58 -52.51
C ALA A 81 -11.06 -9.75 -52.57
N ASP A 82 -10.05 -10.32 -51.88
CA ASP A 82 -8.61 -10.40 -52.15
C ASP A 82 -7.88 -9.16 -52.71
N ASP A 83 -6.90 -8.64 -51.96
CA ASP A 83 -5.50 -8.88 -52.30
C ASP A 83 -4.51 -8.26 -51.30
N ALA A 84 -3.33 -8.84 -51.29
CA ALA A 84 -2.20 -8.50 -50.46
C ALA A 84 -1.44 -7.22 -50.90
N ALA A 85 -0.71 -6.69 -49.92
CA ALA A 85 0.62 -6.10 -50.01
C ALA A 85 0.79 -4.57 -50.15
N VAL A 86 1.86 -4.12 -49.46
CA VAL A 86 2.76 -2.98 -49.76
C VAL A 86 2.46 -1.63 -49.06
N MET A 87 3.32 -1.35 -48.07
CA MET A 87 3.96 -0.07 -47.70
C MET A 87 3.08 1.12 -47.25
N ALA A 88 3.31 1.56 -46.01
CA ALA A 88 3.75 2.94 -45.73
C ALA A 88 4.26 3.05 -44.29
N ASP A 89 5.58 2.99 -44.18
CA ASP A 89 6.41 3.59 -43.14
C ASP A 89 6.10 5.10 -43.05
N SER A 90 5.72 5.58 -41.86
CA SER A 90 5.54 7.00 -41.58
C SER A 90 6.17 7.34 -40.23
N GLY A 91 7.30 8.04 -40.32
CA GLY A 91 8.14 8.45 -39.22
C GLY A 91 7.50 9.41 -38.21
N SER A 92 8.07 9.35 -37.01
CA SER A 92 8.20 10.42 -36.03
C SER A 92 9.38 10.00 -35.15
N ASP A 93 10.62 10.31 -35.51
CA ASP A 93 11.28 11.60 -35.32
C ASP A 93 11.04 12.21 -33.92
N THR A 94 11.81 11.74 -32.94
CA THR A 94 12.36 12.56 -31.85
C THR A 94 13.71 11.96 -31.46
N GLY A 95 14.77 12.48 -32.08
CA GLY A 95 16.14 12.21 -31.66
C GLY A 95 16.45 12.90 -30.34
N TYR A 96 16.92 12.12 -29.36
CA TYR A 96 17.82 12.61 -28.32
C TYR A 96 19.14 11.87 -28.52
N GLU A 97 20.04 12.51 -29.26
CA GLU A 97 21.45 12.16 -29.31
C GLU A 97 22.07 12.46 -27.94
N THR A 98 22.60 11.44 -27.29
CA THR A 98 23.49 11.60 -26.14
C THR A 98 24.86 11.96 -26.67
N ASP A 99 25.18 13.25 -26.68
CA ASP A 99 26.51 13.74 -26.97
C ASP A 99 27.51 13.28 -25.90
N ALA A 100 28.57 12.66 -26.41
CA ALA A 100 29.75 12.27 -25.67
C ALA A 100 30.47 13.50 -25.12
N MET A 101 30.68 13.54 -23.80
CA MET A 101 31.56 14.53 -23.18
C MET A 101 33.01 14.24 -23.59
N GLY A 102 33.47 15.00 -24.59
CA GLY A 102 34.86 15.10 -24.99
C GLY A 102 35.69 15.79 -23.91
N ALA A 103 36.88 15.23 -23.68
CA ALA A 103 37.95 15.85 -22.93
C ALA A 103 38.35 17.19 -23.58
N ALA A 104 38.35 18.26 -22.79
CA ALA A 104 39.04 19.51 -23.08
C ALA A 104 39.97 19.75 -21.87
N ASP A 105 41.26 19.50 -22.03
CA ASP A 105 42.30 20.44 -22.46
C ASP A 105 42.54 21.52 -21.41
N GLU A 106 43.66 21.34 -20.73
CA GLU A 106 44.25 22.27 -19.77
C GLU A 106 44.73 23.50 -20.53
N ALA A 107 44.24 24.67 -20.13
CA ALA A 107 44.79 25.94 -20.55
C ALA A 107 45.24 26.69 -19.30
N ASP A 108 46.57 26.82 -19.21
CA ASP A 108 47.31 27.66 -18.29
C ASP A 108 46.74 29.09 -18.25
N HIS A 109 46.52 29.59 -17.04
CA HIS A 109 46.34 31.02 -16.79
C HIS A 109 47.22 31.42 -15.62
N ASP A 110 48.52 31.55 -15.94
CA ASP A 110 49.41 32.48 -15.27
C ASP A 110 49.00 33.90 -15.72
N ASP A 111 48.80 34.81 -14.78
CA ASP A 111 49.30 36.19 -14.84
C ASP A 111 48.89 36.97 -13.57
N ASP A 112 49.93 37.46 -12.91
CA ASP A 112 50.08 38.78 -12.29
C ASP A 112 49.46 39.05 -10.90
N ASP A 113 50.33 38.97 -9.89
CA ASP A 113 50.88 40.12 -9.17
C ASP A 113 49.97 41.37 -9.09
N ASP A 114 49.46 41.66 -7.89
CA ASP A 114 49.54 43.01 -7.35
C ASP A 114 49.57 42.93 -5.81
N ASP A 115 50.76 43.23 -5.30
CA ASP A 115 51.02 43.71 -3.95
C ASP A 115 50.19 44.97 -3.69
N ASP A 116 49.47 45.00 -2.57
CA ASP A 116 49.28 46.24 -1.82
C ASP A 116 49.10 45.86 -0.34
N ASP A 117 50.23 46.00 0.36
CA ASP A 117 50.32 46.23 1.79
C ASP A 117 49.43 47.43 2.16
N ASP A 118 48.58 47.30 3.18
CA ASP A 118 48.39 48.38 4.15
C ASP A 118 47.87 47.81 5.46
N ASP A 119 48.67 48.09 6.49
CA ASP A 119 48.46 47.89 7.91
C ASP A 119 47.13 48.52 8.37
N ASP A 120 46.33 47.76 9.12
CA ASP A 120 45.48 48.32 10.18
C ASP A 120 45.27 47.23 11.26
N ASP A 121 46.18 47.26 12.24
CA ASP A 121 46.05 46.63 13.56
C ASP A 121 44.87 47.29 14.30
N ASP A 122 43.65 46.81 14.07
CA ASP A 122 42.51 47.10 14.93
C ASP A 122 42.11 45.85 15.71
N ASP A 123 42.47 45.89 17.01
CA ASP A 123 42.03 45.04 18.10
C ASP A 123 40.48 44.97 18.14
N HIS A 124 39.90 44.13 17.29
CA HIS A 124 38.51 43.75 17.39
C HIS A 124 38.37 42.67 18.46
N ASP A 125 38.07 43.15 19.66
CA ASP A 125 37.48 42.43 20.78
C ASP A 125 36.76 41.15 20.35
N GLU A 126 37.13 40.04 21.00
CA GLU A 126 36.47 38.74 20.96
C GLU A 126 34.95 38.89 21.20
N ILE A 127 34.19 39.18 20.13
CA ILE A 127 32.75 39.01 20.10
C ILE A 127 32.54 37.50 20.11
N GLY A 128 32.35 36.96 21.32
CA GLY A 128 32.08 35.56 21.58
C GLY A 128 31.11 35.04 20.54
N SER A 129 31.57 34.07 19.76
CA SER A 129 30.87 33.51 18.60
C SER A 129 29.55 32.86 19.03
N GLU A 130 28.49 33.67 19.10
CA GLU A 130 27.08 33.26 19.25
C GLU A 130 26.56 32.47 18.02
N SER A 131 27.46 32.03 17.13
CA SER A 131 27.18 31.18 15.97
C SER A 131 27.03 29.69 16.32
N ASP A 132 27.33 29.29 17.56
CA ASP A 132 27.37 27.87 17.94
C ASP A 132 25.97 27.22 17.91
N GLY A 133 24.93 27.96 18.28
CA GLY A 133 23.56 27.44 18.31
C GLY A 133 22.94 27.19 16.93
N LEU A 134 23.33 27.96 15.90
CA LEU A 134 22.79 27.79 14.55
C LEU A 134 23.44 26.60 13.83
N ALA A 135 24.75 26.41 14.02
CA ALA A 135 25.47 25.26 13.50
C ALA A 135 24.95 23.96 14.12
N GLU A 136 24.75 23.92 15.44
CA GLU A 136 24.16 22.78 16.13
C GLU A 136 22.70 22.52 15.68
N PHE A 137 21.92 23.58 15.45
CA PHE A 137 20.58 23.45 14.89
C PHE A 137 20.59 22.77 13.51
N TYR A 138 21.45 23.22 12.59
CA TYR A 138 21.53 22.62 11.25
C TYR A 138 22.12 21.23 11.26
N ALA A 139 23.10 20.93 12.12
CA ALA A 139 23.63 19.57 12.28
C ALA A 139 22.53 18.59 12.73
N ARG A 140 21.76 18.95 13.77
CA ARG A 140 20.62 18.14 14.21
C ARG A 140 19.51 18.09 13.16
N TYR A 141 19.26 19.19 12.47
CA TYR A 141 18.24 19.25 11.42
C TYR A 141 18.59 18.32 10.26
N ASP A 142 19.85 18.29 9.83
CA ASP A 142 20.32 17.42 8.75
C ASP A 142 20.33 15.95 9.19
N GLU A 143 20.77 15.67 10.42
CA GLU A 143 20.72 14.33 11.02
C GLU A 143 19.28 13.79 11.10
N GLU A 144 18.32 14.63 11.49
CA GLU A 144 16.92 14.20 11.69
C GLU A 144 16.07 14.27 10.40
N TYR A 145 16.40 15.17 9.46
CA TYR A 145 15.52 15.51 8.33
C TYR A 145 16.21 15.62 6.97
N GLY A 146 17.52 15.37 6.86
CA GLY A 146 18.27 15.56 5.61
C GLY A 146 17.75 14.77 4.41
N GLY A 147 16.97 13.70 4.64
CA GLY A 147 16.33 12.89 3.60
C GLY A 147 14.90 13.28 3.21
N MET A 148 14.26 14.22 3.92
CA MET A 148 12.87 14.62 3.65
C MET A 148 12.81 15.85 2.74
N ASN A 149 11.83 15.89 1.84
CA ASN A 149 11.54 17.15 1.14
C ASN A 149 10.87 18.16 2.09
N GLY A 150 10.93 19.46 1.74
CA GLY A 150 10.39 20.52 2.60
C GLY A 150 8.88 20.39 2.89
N HIS A 151 8.11 19.72 2.02
CA HIS A 151 6.68 19.51 2.21
C HIS A 151 6.37 18.39 3.21
N GLU A 152 7.05 17.25 3.10
CA GLU A 152 7.01 16.16 4.07
C GLU A 152 7.37 16.65 5.47
N LEU A 153 8.44 17.44 5.55
CA LEU A 153 8.89 18.01 6.81
C LEU A 153 7.82 18.92 7.44
N ALA A 154 7.16 19.75 6.62
CA ALA A 154 6.08 20.61 7.10
C ALA A 154 4.91 19.80 7.65
N VAL A 155 4.49 18.73 6.96
CA VAL A 155 3.42 17.84 7.44
C VAL A 155 3.84 17.14 8.73
N MET A 156 5.05 16.59 8.78
CA MET A 156 5.57 15.93 9.98
C MET A 156 5.58 16.89 11.19
N LYS A 157 6.24 18.05 11.06
CA LYS A 157 6.43 18.99 12.18
C LYS A 157 5.18 19.73 12.58
N LEU A 158 4.38 20.17 11.62
CA LEU A 158 3.28 21.09 11.88
C LEU A 158 1.95 20.37 12.07
N VAL A 159 1.77 19.19 11.46
CA VAL A 159 0.51 18.43 11.52
C VAL A 159 0.64 17.23 12.46
N ARG A 160 1.59 16.32 12.20
CA ARG A 160 1.73 15.05 12.95
C ARG A 160 2.23 15.27 14.38
N ASN A 161 3.35 15.97 14.55
CA ASN A 161 3.94 16.20 15.88
C ASN A 161 3.04 17.03 16.81
N ARG A 162 2.11 17.79 16.23
CA ARG A 162 1.10 18.56 16.98
C ARG A 162 -0.22 17.82 17.16
N ASN A 163 -0.34 16.61 16.60
CA ASN A 163 -1.55 15.82 16.55
C ASN A 163 -2.79 16.65 16.14
N ILE A 164 -2.65 17.45 15.08
CA ILE A 164 -3.78 18.24 14.55
C ILE A 164 -4.88 17.27 14.11
N ALA A 165 -6.13 17.53 14.53
CA ALA A 165 -7.27 16.73 14.13
C ALA A 165 -7.45 16.79 12.60
N ILE A 166 -7.54 15.62 11.96
CA ILE A 166 -7.74 15.51 10.51
C ILE A 166 -9.25 15.38 10.24
N PRO A 167 -9.89 16.39 9.59
CA PRO A 167 -11.31 16.35 9.32
C PRO A 167 -11.64 15.29 8.27
N TYR A 168 -12.80 14.64 8.40
CA TYR A 168 -13.21 13.62 7.44
C TYR A 168 -13.39 14.19 6.02
N GLU A 169 -13.77 15.47 5.86
CA GLU A 169 -13.86 16.10 4.55
C GLU A 169 -12.53 16.06 3.79
N TYR A 170 -11.40 16.16 4.48
CA TYR A 170 -10.08 16.05 3.85
C TYR A 170 -9.83 14.61 3.38
N VAL A 171 -10.10 13.61 4.22
CA VAL A 171 -9.98 12.19 3.85
C VAL A 171 -10.90 11.84 2.67
N SER A 172 -12.14 12.32 2.72
CA SER A 172 -13.14 12.18 1.66
C SER A 172 -12.69 12.80 0.34
N MET A 173 -12.02 13.95 0.40
CA MET A 173 -11.38 14.59 -0.75
C MET A 173 -10.26 13.72 -1.31
N LEU A 174 -9.36 13.19 -0.47
CA LEU A 174 -8.25 12.34 -0.92
C LEU A 174 -8.74 11.13 -1.72
N MET A 175 -9.84 10.47 -1.29
CA MET A 175 -10.39 9.31 -2.01
C MET A 175 -10.96 9.66 -3.39
N ARG A 176 -11.34 10.93 -3.60
CA ARG A 176 -12.00 11.43 -4.82
C ARG A 176 -11.05 12.13 -5.79
N THR A 177 -9.86 12.49 -5.33
CA THR A 177 -8.89 13.25 -6.11
C THR A 177 -7.93 12.29 -6.82
N PRO A 178 -7.82 12.33 -8.15
CA PRO A 178 -6.75 11.67 -8.86
C PRO A 178 -5.39 12.16 -8.36
N ASN A 179 -4.37 11.30 -8.40
CA ASN A 179 -3.01 11.59 -7.95
C ASN A 179 -2.86 11.91 -6.45
N ALA A 180 -3.86 11.63 -5.61
CA ALA A 180 -3.80 11.99 -4.19
C ALA A 180 -2.70 11.26 -3.40
N PHE A 181 -2.23 10.11 -3.88
CA PHE A 181 -1.24 9.26 -3.22
C PHE A 181 -0.11 8.81 -4.18
N GLY A 182 0.21 9.65 -5.16
CA GLY A 182 1.04 9.31 -6.33
C GLY A 182 0.18 9.12 -7.59
N GLU A 183 0.82 9.05 -8.76
CA GLU A 183 0.14 9.05 -10.07
C GLU A 183 -0.94 7.96 -10.19
N GLY A 184 -2.15 8.36 -10.59
CA GLY A 184 -3.23 7.45 -10.97
C GLY A 184 -4.65 7.97 -10.72
N ALA A 185 -5.63 7.11 -11.02
CA ALA A 185 -7.05 7.42 -10.89
C ALA A 185 -7.48 7.61 -9.43
N ALA A 186 -8.56 8.37 -9.24
CA ALA A 186 -9.22 8.50 -7.93
C ALA A 186 -9.73 7.14 -7.43
N CYS A 187 -9.57 6.87 -6.13
CA CYS A 187 -9.90 5.58 -5.51
C CYS A 187 -11.38 5.22 -5.71
N VAL A 188 -12.27 6.20 -5.54
CA VAL A 188 -13.73 6.01 -5.66
C VAL A 188 -14.19 5.60 -7.05
N LEU A 189 -13.37 5.72 -8.11
CA LEU A 189 -13.75 5.24 -9.44
C LEU A 189 -13.98 3.72 -9.42
N CYS A 190 -13.12 2.99 -8.70
CA CYS A 190 -13.14 1.54 -8.58
C CYS A 190 -13.78 1.07 -7.26
N HIS A 191 -13.79 1.94 -6.25
CA HIS A 191 -14.20 1.65 -4.88
C HIS A 191 -15.34 2.56 -4.41
N SER A 192 -16.54 2.40 -4.99
CA SER A 192 -17.69 3.30 -4.80
C SER A 192 -18.90 2.69 -4.13
N SER A 193 -18.89 1.39 -3.85
CA SER A 193 -20.06 0.67 -3.37
C SER A 193 -19.68 -0.56 -2.58
N ASN A 194 -20.57 -0.99 -1.69
CA ASN A 194 -20.45 -2.28 -0.99
C ASN A 194 -20.94 -3.46 -1.84
N ASP A 195 -21.44 -3.18 -3.05
CA ASP A 195 -21.84 -4.18 -4.04
C ASP A 195 -20.63 -4.62 -4.90
N PRO A 196 -20.20 -5.89 -4.82
CA PRO A 196 -19.08 -6.40 -5.60
C PRO A 196 -19.29 -6.38 -7.13
N GLU A 197 -20.52 -6.25 -7.62
CA GLU A 197 -20.79 -6.12 -9.07
C GLU A 197 -20.43 -4.73 -9.61
N HIS A 198 -20.46 -3.71 -8.75
CA HIS A 198 -20.23 -2.31 -9.10
C HIS A 198 -18.92 -1.75 -8.54
N SER A 199 -18.27 -2.49 -7.65
CA SER A 199 -17.06 -2.05 -6.98
C SER A 199 -16.13 -3.20 -6.67
N TYR A 200 -14.84 -3.03 -6.97
CA TYR A 200 -13.84 -4.04 -6.67
C TYR A 200 -13.82 -4.35 -5.18
N ARG A 201 -13.96 -5.65 -4.87
CA ARG A 201 -14.04 -6.20 -3.51
C ARG A 201 -15.27 -5.73 -2.71
N GLY A 202 -16.25 -5.10 -3.35
CA GLY A 202 -17.36 -4.43 -2.66
C GLY A 202 -16.83 -3.46 -1.60
N LEU A 203 -15.79 -2.70 -1.94
CA LEU A 203 -15.16 -1.73 -1.05
C LEU A 203 -15.68 -0.34 -1.40
N ASP A 204 -16.32 0.33 -0.45
CA ASP A 204 -16.82 1.69 -0.62
C ASP A 204 -15.91 2.72 0.04
N LEU A 205 -15.16 3.48 -0.75
CA LEU A 205 -14.31 4.58 -0.28
C LEU A 205 -14.99 5.96 -0.38
N THR A 206 -16.29 6.01 -0.68
CA THR A 206 -17.02 7.28 -0.85
C THR A 206 -17.57 7.82 0.47
N THR A 207 -17.75 6.97 1.48
CA THR A 207 -18.34 7.36 2.77
C THR A 207 -17.45 6.94 3.94
N CYS A 208 -17.53 7.64 5.07
CA CYS A 208 -16.75 7.28 6.26
C CYS A 208 -17.10 5.86 6.73
N ASP A 209 -18.40 5.55 6.77
CA ASP A 209 -18.89 4.21 7.13
C ASP A 209 -18.46 3.14 6.14
N GLY A 210 -18.44 3.44 4.83
CA GLY A 210 -17.92 2.53 3.80
C GLY A 210 -16.43 2.21 4.02
N ILE A 211 -15.62 3.25 4.22
CA ILE A 211 -14.17 3.15 4.47
C ILE A 211 -13.92 2.28 5.71
N LYS A 212 -14.67 2.52 6.80
CA LYS A 212 -14.56 1.76 8.06
C LYS A 212 -15.08 0.33 7.95
N ARG A 213 -16.07 0.08 7.10
CA ARG A 213 -16.63 -1.26 6.87
C ARG A 213 -15.66 -2.16 6.09
N GLY A 214 -14.88 -1.56 5.18
CA GLY A 214 -13.88 -2.27 4.40
C GLY A 214 -14.45 -3.08 3.23
N SER A 215 -13.80 -4.18 2.88
CA SER A 215 -14.19 -5.03 1.74
C SER A 215 -15.34 -5.96 2.12
N MET A 216 -16.43 -5.92 1.34
CA MET A 216 -17.64 -6.72 1.59
C MET A 216 -17.75 -7.99 0.73
N GLN A 217 -16.90 -8.13 -0.30
CA GLN A 217 -16.79 -9.38 -1.04
C GLN A 217 -15.98 -10.41 -0.23
N GLU A 218 -16.41 -11.66 -0.20
CA GLU A 218 -15.68 -12.74 0.48
C GLU A 218 -14.22 -12.90 -0.04
N PRO A 219 -13.23 -13.14 0.86
CA PRO A 219 -13.35 -12.99 2.30
C PRO A 219 -13.55 -11.52 2.70
N GLN A 220 -14.55 -11.26 3.53
CA GLN A 220 -14.80 -9.93 4.09
C GLN A 220 -13.67 -9.53 5.04
N ARG A 221 -13.22 -8.28 4.95
CA ARG A 221 -12.12 -7.79 5.78
C ARG A 221 -12.15 -6.29 5.94
N LEU A 222 -11.84 -5.84 7.14
CA LEU A 222 -11.51 -4.44 7.41
C LEU A 222 -10.27 -4.05 6.61
N ILE A 223 -10.20 -2.80 6.15
CA ILE A 223 -8.99 -2.27 5.51
C ILE A 223 -8.07 -1.53 6.49
N PHE A 224 -8.55 -1.27 7.72
CA PHE A 224 -7.77 -0.80 8.87
C PHE A 224 -8.57 -1.04 10.16
N GLU A 225 -7.88 -0.94 11.29
CA GLU A 225 -8.52 -0.80 12.61
C GLU A 225 -8.36 0.64 13.09
N ALA A 226 -9.44 1.24 13.61
CA ALA A 226 -9.38 2.60 14.14
C ALA A 226 -8.40 2.68 15.32
N GLY A 227 -7.47 3.63 15.28
CA GLY A 227 -6.39 3.77 16.27
C GLY A 227 -5.14 2.94 15.96
N ASN A 228 -5.09 2.22 14.83
CA ASN A 228 -3.95 1.38 14.46
C ASN A 228 -3.67 1.43 12.95
N SER A 229 -3.02 2.51 12.51
CA SER A 229 -2.67 2.72 11.11
C SER A 229 -1.53 1.81 10.63
N GLU A 230 -0.59 1.44 11.51
CA GLU A 230 0.61 0.68 11.15
C GLU A 230 0.28 -0.71 10.57
N GLU A 231 -0.68 -1.41 11.17
CA GLU A 231 -1.12 -2.75 10.73
C GLU A 231 -2.18 -2.71 9.62
N SER A 232 -2.55 -1.52 9.15
CA SER A 232 -3.65 -1.39 8.20
C SER A 232 -3.33 -1.96 6.83
N LEU A 233 -4.29 -2.69 6.27
CA LEU A 233 -4.27 -3.12 4.87
C LEU A 233 -4.18 -1.91 3.92
N LEU A 234 -4.87 -0.82 4.26
CA LEU A 234 -4.86 0.42 3.47
C LEU A 234 -3.44 0.99 3.33
N ARG A 235 -2.67 1.05 4.43
CA ARG A 235 -1.26 1.46 4.40
C ARG A 235 -0.44 0.55 3.50
N ARG A 236 -0.60 -0.78 3.62
CA ARG A 236 0.14 -1.73 2.77
C ARG A 236 -0.16 -1.51 1.29
N TYR A 237 -1.43 -1.39 0.91
CA TYR A 237 -1.83 -1.15 -0.48
C TYR A 237 -1.31 0.19 -1.02
N LEU A 238 -1.18 1.25 -0.20
CA LEU A 238 -0.67 2.54 -0.68
C LEU A 238 0.87 2.60 -0.73
N ARG A 239 1.56 1.91 0.18
CA ARG A 239 3.00 2.04 0.40
C ARG A 239 3.85 0.95 -0.22
N ASN A 240 3.34 -0.28 -0.26
CA ASN A 240 4.16 -1.44 -0.58
C ASN A 240 4.02 -1.78 -2.07
N ASN A 241 5.09 -1.50 -2.82
CA ASN A 241 5.28 -2.05 -4.17
C ASN A 241 5.12 -3.58 -4.18
N ARG A 242 4.45 -4.10 -5.21
CA ARG A 242 4.44 -5.54 -5.49
C ARG A 242 5.85 -5.99 -5.88
N MET A 243 6.19 -7.22 -5.53
CA MET A 243 7.44 -7.88 -5.87
C MET A 243 7.21 -9.04 -6.84
N PRO A 244 8.13 -9.30 -7.79
CA PRO A 244 9.36 -8.54 -8.06
C PRO A 244 9.10 -7.09 -8.49
N TYR A 245 10.05 -6.19 -8.20
CA TYR A 245 9.88 -4.75 -8.44
C TYR A 245 9.51 -4.49 -9.92
N GLY A 246 8.45 -3.71 -10.16
CA GLY A 246 7.96 -3.43 -11.51
C GLY A 246 7.08 -4.52 -12.15
N VAL A 247 6.69 -5.57 -11.41
CA VAL A 247 5.74 -6.55 -11.93
C VAL A 247 4.39 -5.89 -12.30
N PRO A 248 3.84 -6.15 -13.51
CA PRO A 248 2.57 -5.58 -13.92
C PRO A 248 1.41 -5.96 -12.98
N PHE A 249 0.47 -5.03 -12.78
CA PHE A 249 -0.64 -5.25 -11.84
C PHE A 249 -1.58 -6.39 -12.25
N ASP A 250 -1.66 -6.67 -13.55
CA ASP A 250 -2.47 -7.73 -14.16
C ASP A 250 -1.75 -9.09 -14.24
N ALA A 251 -0.47 -9.15 -13.85
CA ALA A 251 0.23 -10.41 -13.71
C ALA A 251 -0.47 -11.30 -12.67
N PRO A 252 -0.69 -12.60 -12.94
CA PRO A 252 -1.42 -13.50 -12.04
C PRO A 252 -0.85 -13.53 -10.62
N ARG A 253 -1.74 -13.51 -9.63
CA ARG A 253 -1.39 -13.43 -8.19
C ARG A 253 -1.54 -14.77 -7.45
N ASP A 254 -1.89 -15.82 -8.18
CA ASP A 254 -2.12 -17.17 -7.68
C ASP A 254 -1.53 -18.19 -8.67
N THR A 255 -0.25 -18.06 -8.98
CA THR A 255 0.49 -19.03 -9.80
C THR A 255 0.90 -20.23 -8.96
N ALA A 256 1.34 -21.33 -9.60
CA ALA A 256 1.89 -22.47 -8.89
C ALA A 256 3.08 -22.09 -7.99
N ASN A 257 3.94 -21.18 -8.44
CA ASN A 257 5.10 -20.69 -7.70
C ASN A 257 4.70 -19.90 -6.46
N ILE A 258 3.73 -18.98 -6.59
CA ILE A 258 3.21 -18.21 -5.44
C ILE A 258 2.58 -19.16 -4.40
N ARG A 259 1.83 -20.17 -4.86
CA ARG A 259 1.26 -21.20 -3.96
C ARG A 259 2.32 -22.08 -3.32
N ALA A 260 3.44 -22.36 -3.98
CA ALA A 260 4.54 -23.11 -3.38
C ALA A 260 5.15 -22.34 -2.20
N ILE A 261 5.42 -21.04 -2.37
CA ILE A 261 5.86 -20.17 -1.26
C ILE A 261 4.82 -20.15 -0.14
N LYS A 262 3.53 -19.91 -0.47
CA LYS A 262 2.46 -19.89 0.52
C LYS A 262 2.41 -21.19 1.33
N THR A 263 2.48 -22.33 0.64
CA THR A 263 2.43 -23.67 1.25
C THR A 263 3.62 -23.91 2.17
N TRP A 264 4.82 -23.52 1.75
CA TRP A 264 6.02 -23.61 2.60
C TRP A 264 5.88 -22.76 3.87
N ILE A 265 5.44 -21.50 3.74
CA ILE A 265 5.22 -20.63 4.91
C ILE A 265 4.17 -21.22 5.85
N ASP A 266 2.99 -21.56 5.33
CA ASP A 266 1.88 -22.12 6.11
C ASP A 266 2.24 -23.47 6.77
N SER A 267 3.23 -24.19 6.24
CA SER A 267 3.73 -25.46 6.80
C SER A 267 4.83 -25.26 7.84
N GLY A 268 5.13 -24.02 8.24
CA GLY A 268 6.12 -23.71 9.27
C GLY A 268 7.48 -23.25 8.75
N ALA A 269 7.61 -23.00 7.44
CA ALA A 269 8.81 -22.44 6.82
C ALA A 269 10.11 -23.18 7.20
N GLU A 270 10.12 -24.52 7.16
CA GLU A 270 11.29 -25.33 7.52
C GLU A 270 12.35 -25.36 6.40
N ASP A 271 13.63 -25.58 6.75
CA ASP A 271 14.72 -25.87 5.80
C ASP A 271 14.73 -27.36 5.41
N ASP A 272 13.67 -27.76 4.72
CA ASP A 272 13.48 -29.12 4.24
C ASP A 272 13.79 -29.26 2.74
N ASP A 273 13.56 -30.46 2.21
CA ASP A 273 13.75 -30.73 0.79
C ASP A 273 12.79 -29.94 -0.09
N PHE A 274 11.57 -29.64 0.39
CA PHE A 274 10.61 -28.82 -0.33
C PHE A 274 11.12 -27.39 -0.46
N PHE A 275 11.63 -26.78 0.61
CA PHE A 275 12.25 -25.47 0.54
C PHE A 275 13.40 -25.44 -0.46
N ARG A 276 14.37 -26.35 -0.32
CA ARG A 276 15.59 -26.35 -1.13
C ARG A 276 15.35 -26.63 -2.61
N GLN A 277 14.35 -27.43 -2.95
CA GLN A 277 14.11 -27.89 -4.33
C GLN A 277 13.00 -27.09 -5.04
N GLU A 278 11.97 -26.65 -4.32
CA GLU A 278 10.77 -26.04 -4.92
C GLU A 278 10.63 -24.54 -4.61
N VAL A 279 11.17 -24.05 -3.49
CA VAL A 279 11.02 -22.65 -3.06
C VAL A 279 12.25 -21.81 -3.36
N LEU A 280 13.40 -22.18 -2.80
CA LEU A 280 14.64 -21.41 -2.90
C LEU A 280 15.05 -21.11 -4.35
N PRO A 281 14.93 -22.04 -5.33
CA PRO A 281 15.24 -21.74 -6.72
C PRO A 281 14.37 -20.64 -7.34
N LEU A 282 13.13 -20.44 -6.86
CA LEU A 282 12.22 -19.43 -7.39
C LEU A 282 12.74 -18.01 -7.18
N PHE A 283 13.50 -17.74 -6.11
CA PHE A 283 14.10 -16.42 -5.86
C PHE A 283 15.19 -16.06 -6.87
N ARG A 284 15.72 -17.03 -7.62
CA ARG A 284 16.72 -16.84 -8.68
C ARG A 284 16.13 -16.92 -10.09
N ASP A 285 14.86 -17.30 -10.22
CA ASP A 285 14.17 -17.38 -11.50
C ASP A 285 13.47 -16.05 -11.81
N ARG A 286 13.94 -15.37 -12.87
CA ARG A 286 13.40 -14.09 -13.34
C ARG A 286 11.93 -14.14 -13.72
N THR A 287 11.41 -15.32 -14.06
CA THR A 287 10.06 -15.51 -14.60
C THR A 287 9.07 -16.05 -13.57
N ALA A 288 9.53 -16.43 -12.37
CA ALA A 288 8.73 -17.17 -11.40
C ALA A 288 7.45 -16.47 -10.95
N PHE A 289 7.45 -15.13 -10.95
CA PHE A 289 6.41 -14.30 -10.35
C PHE A 289 5.83 -13.25 -11.31
N GLY A 290 6.03 -13.41 -12.62
CA GLY A 290 5.46 -12.54 -13.67
C GLY A 290 6.27 -11.28 -13.99
N GLY A 291 7.40 -11.06 -13.32
CA GLY A 291 8.36 -10.00 -13.65
C GLY A 291 9.44 -10.43 -14.64
N PHE A 292 10.46 -9.58 -14.78
CA PHE A 292 11.66 -9.84 -15.61
C PHE A 292 12.95 -9.92 -14.81
N GLN A 293 12.86 -9.79 -13.48
CA GLN A 293 13.99 -9.74 -12.56
C GLN A 293 13.82 -10.79 -11.47
N ALA A 294 14.91 -11.48 -11.14
CA ALA A 294 14.94 -12.43 -10.04
C ALA A 294 15.09 -11.67 -8.71
N CYS A 295 14.47 -12.16 -7.65
CA CYS A 295 14.50 -11.53 -6.33
C CYS A 295 15.95 -11.37 -5.82
N ALA A 296 16.77 -12.40 -6.03
CA ALA A 296 18.17 -12.45 -5.63
C ALA A 296 19.10 -11.50 -6.42
N GLU A 297 18.62 -10.78 -7.44
CA GLU A 297 19.41 -9.74 -8.12
C GLU A 297 19.44 -8.41 -7.35
N CYS A 298 18.46 -8.19 -6.48
CA CYS A 298 18.39 -7.02 -5.60
C CYS A 298 18.53 -7.40 -4.12
N HIS A 299 18.29 -8.67 -3.77
CA HIS A 299 18.29 -9.17 -2.40
C HIS A 299 19.26 -10.35 -2.25
N MET A 300 20.55 -10.03 -2.12
CA MET A 300 21.66 -11.00 -2.24
C MET A 300 22.60 -11.04 -1.03
N SER A 301 22.43 -10.14 -0.08
CA SER A 301 23.27 -10.05 1.12
C SER A 301 22.58 -9.23 2.21
N ASN A 302 23.12 -9.26 3.42
CA ASN A 302 22.69 -8.43 4.53
C ASN A 302 23.48 -7.13 4.66
N GLN A 303 23.84 -6.51 3.53
CA GLN A 303 24.57 -5.24 3.48
C GLN A 303 23.97 -4.32 2.44
N GLU A 304 23.73 -3.07 2.84
CA GLU A 304 23.30 -1.99 1.95
C GLU A 304 24.43 -0.96 1.80
N PRO A 305 24.82 -0.57 0.57
CA PRO A 305 24.59 -1.27 -0.71
C PRO A 305 25.41 -2.58 -0.83
N PRO A 306 25.08 -3.52 -1.75
CA PRO A 306 24.14 -3.39 -2.89
C PRO A 306 22.76 -3.99 -2.66
N SER A 307 22.51 -4.63 -1.51
CA SER A 307 21.27 -5.36 -1.26
C SER A 307 20.23 -4.44 -0.63
N PHE A 308 19.11 -4.22 -1.32
CA PHE A 308 18.06 -3.34 -0.82
C PHE A 308 17.47 -3.88 0.48
N HIS A 309 17.35 -3.01 1.47
CA HIS A 309 16.86 -3.36 2.82
C HIS A 309 17.65 -4.48 3.48
N GLU A 310 18.94 -4.61 3.13
CA GLU A 310 19.85 -5.61 3.72
C GLU A 310 19.25 -7.03 3.73
N LEU A 311 18.45 -7.34 2.71
CA LEU A 311 17.69 -8.59 2.62
C LEU A 311 18.46 -9.59 1.76
N ASP A 312 18.63 -10.81 2.24
CA ASP A 312 19.25 -11.91 1.48
C ASP A 312 18.23 -13.00 1.18
N LEU A 313 17.91 -13.21 -0.11
CA LEU A 313 17.02 -14.28 -0.56
C LEU A 313 17.75 -15.46 -1.22
N THR A 314 19.06 -15.59 -0.98
CA THR A 314 19.92 -16.59 -1.62
C THR A 314 20.11 -17.89 -0.82
N SER A 315 19.68 -17.89 0.44
CA SER A 315 19.82 -19.00 1.40
C SER A 315 18.61 -19.08 2.34
N TYR A 316 18.42 -20.20 3.03
CA TYR A 316 17.38 -20.33 4.06
C TYR A 316 17.62 -19.32 5.19
N GLU A 317 18.86 -19.25 5.68
CA GLU A 317 19.26 -18.40 6.77
C GLU A 317 19.04 -16.92 6.44
N GLY A 318 19.35 -16.49 5.22
CA GLY A 318 19.08 -15.13 4.75
C GLY A 318 17.58 -14.80 4.73
N VAL A 319 16.76 -15.68 4.14
CA VAL A 319 15.29 -15.49 4.05
C VAL A 319 14.68 -15.39 5.44
N MET A 320 15.12 -16.25 6.36
CA MET A 320 14.60 -16.29 7.73
C MET A 320 15.18 -15.21 8.65
N LEU A 321 16.36 -14.67 8.35
CA LEU A 321 16.92 -13.51 9.07
C LEU A 321 16.08 -12.26 8.82
N GLY A 322 15.62 -12.05 7.59
CA GLY A 322 14.79 -10.92 7.21
C GLY A 322 15.56 -9.69 6.74
N ALA A 323 14.94 -8.53 6.86
CA ALA A 323 15.42 -7.25 6.33
C ALA A 323 15.98 -6.33 7.42
N ASP A 324 16.70 -5.30 7.00
CA ASP A 324 17.26 -4.21 7.82
C ASP A 324 18.07 -4.71 9.03
N SER A 325 18.74 -5.86 8.89
CA SER A 325 19.40 -6.55 10.01
C SER A 325 20.58 -5.79 10.64
N VAL A 326 21.36 -5.06 9.85
CA VAL A 326 22.49 -4.23 10.27
C VAL A 326 21.99 -2.88 10.77
N ALA A 327 21.10 -2.21 10.02
CA ALA A 327 20.50 -0.95 10.44
C ALA A 327 19.76 -1.07 11.78
N LYS A 328 18.92 -2.10 11.94
CA LYS A 328 18.22 -2.35 13.22
C LYS A 328 19.18 -2.75 14.34
N ALA A 329 20.24 -3.50 14.05
CA ALA A 329 21.25 -3.82 15.06
C ALA A 329 21.96 -2.57 15.60
N ALA A 330 22.20 -1.55 14.76
CA ALA A 330 22.77 -0.27 15.21
C ALA A 330 21.84 0.48 16.19
N GLU A 331 20.52 0.28 16.06
CA GLU A 331 19.49 0.78 16.98
C GLU A 331 19.28 -0.14 18.20
N GLY A 332 19.96 -1.29 18.27
CA GLY A 332 19.74 -2.31 19.31
C GLY A 332 18.41 -3.08 19.16
N LEU A 333 17.84 -3.09 17.96
CA LEU A 333 16.58 -3.76 17.61
C LEU A 333 16.81 -5.03 16.79
N PRO A 334 15.88 -6.00 16.81
CA PRO A 334 15.96 -7.17 15.94
C PRO A 334 15.72 -6.79 14.46
N PRO A 335 16.20 -7.63 13.51
CA PRO A 335 15.85 -7.51 12.09
C PRO A 335 14.34 -7.56 11.86
N VAL A 336 13.88 -7.01 10.74
CA VAL A 336 12.48 -7.04 10.35
C VAL A 336 12.16 -8.39 9.71
N PRO A 337 11.30 -9.23 10.32
CA PRO A 337 10.96 -10.53 9.76
C PRO A 337 10.14 -10.37 8.47
N ILE A 338 10.48 -11.13 7.43
CA ILE A 338 9.70 -11.18 6.17
C ILE A 338 8.90 -12.48 6.03
N VAL A 339 9.20 -13.49 6.86
CA VAL A 339 8.48 -14.76 6.96
C VAL A 339 7.99 -14.91 8.40
N ILE A 340 6.70 -15.22 8.54
CA ILE A 340 6.05 -15.60 9.78
C ILE A 340 5.65 -17.07 9.62
N PRO A 341 6.43 -18.01 10.18
CA PRO A 341 6.16 -19.44 10.07
C PRO A 341 4.73 -19.80 10.49
N GLY A 342 4.01 -20.49 9.62
CA GLY A 342 2.62 -20.91 9.83
C GLY A 342 1.57 -19.87 9.42
N ASP A 343 1.96 -18.68 8.95
CA ASP A 343 1.02 -17.63 8.54
C ASP A 343 1.53 -16.83 7.33
N ALA A 344 1.21 -17.32 6.13
CA ALA A 344 1.57 -16.60 4.90
C ALA A 344 0.85 -15.24 4.79
N GLU A 345 -0.39 -15.12 5.26
CA GLU A 345 -1.16 -13.88 5.14
C GLU A 345 -0.56 -12.75 5.99
N ALA A 346 0.08 -13.09 7.10
CA ALA A 346 0.83 -12.14 7.92
C ALA A 346 2.28 -11.91 7.43
N SER A 347 2.81 -12.77 6.55
CA SER A 347 4.21 -12.71 6.09
C SER A 347 4.42 -11.65 4.99
N PRO A 348 5.28 -10.63 5.21
CA PRO A 348 5.61 -9.64 4.19
C PRO A 348 6.08 -10.23 2.86
N LEU A 349 6.82 -11.35 2.88
CA LEU A 349 7.26 -12.04 1.67
C LEU A 349 6.07 -12.42 0.77
N TYR A 350 5.03 -13.03 1.34
CA TYR A 350 3.84 -13.42 0.59
C TYR A 350 3.01 -12.20 0.19
N GLN A 351 2.75 -11.29 1.12
CA GLN A 351 2.02 -10.04 0.88
C GLN A 351 2.61 -9.28 -0.31
N ARG A 352 3.93 -9.10 -0.34
CA ARG A 352 4.63 -8.40 -1.43
C ARG A 352 4.44 -9.07 -2.79
N MET A 353 4.29 -10.38 -2.89
CA MET A 353 4.05 -11.05 -4.18
C MET A 353 2.61 -10.92 -4.66
N VAL A 354 1.65 -10.83 -3.73
CA VAL A 354 0.23 -10.90 -4.03
C VAL A 354 -0.49 -9.58 -3.87
N GLU A 355 0.08 -8.52 -3.31
CA GLU A 355 -0.58 -7.23 -3.15
C GLU A 355 -0.03 -6.25 -4.20
N ASN A 356 -0.90 -5.79 -5.11
CA ASN A 356 -0.57 -4.68 -6.02
C ASN A 356 -0.63 -3.37 -5.25
N ARG A 357 0.37 -2.49 -5.39
CA ARG A 357 0.28 -1.11 -4.90
C ARG A 357 -0.89 -0.38 -5.58
N MET A 358 -1.51 0.53 -4.85
CA MET A 358 -2.63 1.36 -5.29
C MET A 358 -2.20 2.82 -5.45
N PRO A 359 -2.75 3.53 -6.45
CA PRO A 359 -3.67 3.04 -7.48
C PRO A 359 -3.02 1.99 -8.41
N ALA A 360 -3.82 1.12 -9.02
CA ALA A 360 -3.28 0.03 -9.84
C ALA A 360 -2.46 0.59 -11.02
N GLY A 361 -1.23 0.11 -11.16
CA GLY A 361 -0.30 0.58 -12.18
C GLY A 361 0.54 1.80 -11.77
N ILE A 362 0.42 2.29 -10.52
CA ILE A 362 1.31 3.33 -9.99
C ILE A 362 2.78 2.91 -10.16
N GLU A 363 3.60 3.87 -10.60
CA GLU A 363 5.04 3.65 -10.80
C GLU A 363 5.71 3.29 -9.46
N PRO A 364 6.48 2.20 -9.37
CA PRO A 364 7.10 1.78 -8.12
C PRO A 364 8.05 2.80 -7.47
N SER A 365 8.61 3.74 -8.25
CA SER A 365 9.47 4.82 -7.76
C SER A 365 8.70 5.97 -7.11
N GLU A 366 7.38 6.03 -7.26
CA GLU A 366 6.53 7.02 -6.59
C GLU A 366 6.73 6.95 -5.08
N ASP A 367 6.77 8.12 -4.45
CA ASP A 367 7.09 8.25 -3.03
C ASP A 367 6.20 7.35 -2.17
N ARG A 368 6.85 6.48 -1.41
CA ARG A 368 6.20 5.51 -0.53
C ARG A 368 5.71 6.14 0.76
N ASP A 369 6.20 7.33 1.09
CA ASP A 369 5.91 8.05 2.33
C ASP A 369 5.21 9.40 2.06
N HIS A 370 4.45 9.47 0.96
CA HIS A 370 3.73 10.65 0.48
C HIS A 370 2.97 11.39 1.61
N PRO A 371 3.02 12.73 1.70
CA PRO A 371 2.42 13.48 2.81
C PRO A 371 0.93 13.18 3.05
N ASN A 372 0.13 13.03 2.00
CA ASN A 372 -1.29 12.66 2.11
C ASN A 372 -1.50 11.26 2.72
N MET A 373 -0.59 10.31 2.45
CA MET A 373 -0.64 9.00 3.09
C MET A 373 -0.40 9.16 4.59
N GLN A 374 0.58 9.97 5.01
CA GLN A 374 0.85 10.21 6.43
C GLN A 374 -0.34 10.87 7.15
N ILE A 375 -1.01 11.82 6.49
CA ILE A 375 -2.23 12.46 7.00
C ILE A 375 -3.36 11.44 7.15
N LEU A 376 -3.55 10.56 6.16
CA LEU A 376 -4.53 9.49 6.21
C LEU A 376 -4.24 8.51 7.36
N MET A 377 -2.98 8.14 7.57
CA MET A 377 -2.58 7.28 8.70
C MET A 377 -2.88 7.97 10.04
N GLN A 378 -2.59 9.27 10.15
CA GLN A 378 -2.94 10.03 11.35
C GLN A 378 -4.44 10.08 11.61
N TRP A 379 -5.27 10.24 10.57
CA TRP A 379 -6.74 10.16 10.71
C TRP A 379 -7.19 8.79 11.24
N ILE A 380 -6.58 7.70 10.77
CA ILE A 380 -6.83 6.35 11.30
C ILE A 380 -6.44 6.27 12.77
N ASP A 381 -5.25 6.75 13.14
CA ASP A 381 -4.75 6.76 14.52
C ASP A 381 -5.60 7.61 15.47
N GLN A 382 -6.26 8.65 14.94
CA GLN A 382 -7.24 9.47 15.66
C GLN A 382 -8.61 8.79 15.84
N GLY A 383 -8.75 7.53 15.42
CA GLY A 383 -9.97 6.74 15.56
C GLY A 383 -10.89 6.78 14.34
N ALA A 384 -10.39 7.28 13.20
CA ALA A 384 -11.16 7.46 11.97
C ALA A 384 -12.51 8.14 12.22
N PRO A 385 -12.52 9.37 12.78
CA PRO A 385 -13.74 10.12 13.02
C PRO A 385 -14.40 10.52 11.70
N CYS A 386 -15.72 10.69 11.71
CA CYS A 386 -16.52 10.95 10.51
C CYS A 386 -17.04 12.40 10.40
N ASP A 387 -16.60 13.27 11.31
CA ASP A 387 -16.99 14.68 11.41
C ASP A 387 -15.99 15.65 10.77
#